data_AF-A0A2E8GED2-F1
#
_entry.id   AF-A0A2E8GED2-F1
#
_cell.length_a   1.000
_cell.length_b   1.000
_cell.length_c   1.000
_cell.angle_alpha   90.00
_cell.angle_beta   90.00
_cell.angle_gamma   90.00
#
_symmetry.space_group_name_H-M   'P 1'
#
loop_
_entity.id
_entity.type
_entity.pdbx_description
1 polymer ?
#
loop_
_entity_poly.entity_id
_entity_poly.type
_entity_poly.pdbx_seq_one_letter_code
_entity_poly.pdbx_strand_id
1 'polypeptide(L)'
;MQGKKTRRLETMLQGAIRHFPELQGESISVGYTKRYGESDIRRLLIRLNPRRLSYYVIGHELTHLVQGMKDRLGENAIPKGEIACDIWTIARADVFLDEPPGYLDVGRRVLLDWKAHRDRVRNLCIEAIERRNVHRHYIQWLTRELR
;
A
#
# COMPACT_ATOMS: atom_id res chain seq x y z
N MET A 1 4.80 27.72 10.81
CA MET A 1 5.33 26.34 10.59
C MET A 1 4.38 25.40 9.81
N GLN A 2 3.14 25.79 9.48
CA GLN A 2 2.20 24.95 8.71
C GLN A 2 2.65 24.65 7.26
N GLY A 3 3.19 25.63 6.52
CA GLY A 3 3.36 25.52 5.06
C GLY A 3 4.34 24.46 4.53
N LYS A 4 5.41 24.10 5.28
CA LYS A 4 6.39 23.09 4.81
C LYS A 4 5.85 21.65 4.89
N LYS A 5 5.02 21.34 5.90
CA LYS A 5 4.44 20.00 6.08
C LYS A 5 3.38 19.71 5.02
N THR A 6 2.57 20.72 4.68
CA THR A 6 1.60 20.64 3.58
C THR A 6 2.31 20.37 2.25
N ARG A 7 3.38 21.12 1.93
CA ARG A 7 4.13 20.91 0.67
C ARG A 7 4.78 19.54 0.56
N ARG A 8 5.35 19.01 1.64
CA ARG A 8 5.93 17.64 1.62
C ARG A 8 4.84 16.60 1.36
N LEU A 9 3.71 16.70 2.06
CA LEU A 9 2.59 15.80 1.89
C LEU A 9 2.05 15.85 0.46
N GLU A 10 1.82 17.04 -0.09
CA GLU A 10 1.40 17.24 -1.48
C GLU A 10 2.35 16.59 -2.47
N THR A 11 3.67 16.84 -2.34
CA THR A 11 4.68 16.22 -3.22
C THR A 11 4.66 14.70 -3.12
N MET A 12 4.57 14.14 -1.91
CA MET A 12 4.55 12.69 -1.73
C MET A 12 3.26 12.07 -2.29
N LEU A 13 2.11 12.71 -2.08
CA LEU A 13 0.84 12.30 -2.67
C LEU A 13 0.89 12.32 -4.20
N GLN A 14 1.41 13.40 -4.78
CA GLN A 14 1.57 13.51 -6.24
C GLN A 14 2.53 12.46 -6.81
N GLY A 15 3.54 12.04 -6.04
CA GLY A 15 4.42 10.93 -6.42
C GLY A 15 3.70 9.58 -6.33
N ALA A 16 3.02 9.33 -5.22
CA ALA A 16 2.34 8.06 -4.95
C ALA A 16 1.18 7.81 -5.93
N ILE A 17 0.30 8.80 -6.12
CA ILE A 17 -0.95 8.64 -6.89
C ILE A 17 -0.73 8.27 -8.36
N ARG A 18 0.44 8.61 -8.93
CA ARG A 18 0.81 8.23 -10.31
C ARG A 18 0.89 6.71 -10.50
N HIS A 19 1.08 5.96 -9.42
CA HIS A 19 1.14 4.50 -9.44
C HIS A 19 -0.24 3.83 -9.26
N PHE A 20 -1.32 4.62 -9.19
CA PHE A 20 -2.70 4.15 -9.00
C PHE A 20 -3.58 4.58 -10.18
N PRO A 21 -3.44 3.95 -11.36
CA PRO A 21 -4.29 4.25 -12.52
C PRO A 21 -5.79 4.09 -12.23
N GLU A 22 -6.16 3.19 -11.31
CA GLU A 22 -7.54 2.93 -10.88
C GLU A 22 -8.20 4.15 -10.22
N LEU A 23 -7.38 5.08 -9.71
CA LEU A 23 -7.81 6.30 -9.02
C LEU A 23 -7.76 7.54 -9.94
N GLN A 24 -7.37 7.39 -11.21
CA GLN A 24 -7.33 8.52 -12.14
C GLN A 24 -8.75 9.04 -12.43
N GLY A 25 -8.92 10.36 -12.39
CA GLY A 25 -10.21 11.02 -12.56
C GLY A 25 -11.06 11.06 -11.28
N GLU A 26 -10.66 10.38 -10.21
CA GLU A 26 -11.36 10.41 -8.93
C GLU A 26 -10.95 11.62 -8.09
N SER A 27 -11.94 12.25 -7.43
CA SER A 27 -11.68 13.35 -6.48
C SER A 27 -11.34 12.80 -5.10
N ILE A 28 -10.07 12.47 -4.86
CA ILE A 28 -9.60 11.97 -3.58
C ILE A 28 -9.41 13.11 -2.59
N SER A 29 -10.11 13.02 -1.46
CA SER A 29 -9.94 13.94 -0.34
C SER A 29 -8.78 13.49 0.55
N VAL A 30 -8.04 14.45 1.10
CA VAL A 30 -6.94 14.17 2.04
C VAL A 30 -7.17 14.94 3.34
N GLY A 31 -7.22 14.20 4.44
CA GLY A 31 -7.33 14.73 5.79
C GLY A 31 -6.13 14.38 6.66
N TYR A 32 -6.19 14.81 7.92
CA TYR A 32 -5.18 14.52 8.92
C TYR A 32 -5.73 13.57 10.00
N THR A 33 -4.89 12.65 10.48
CA THR A 33 -5.18 11.80 11.65
C THR A 33 -4.01 11.80 12.64
N LYS A 34 -4.28 11.39 13.89
CA LYS A 34 -3.26 11.07 14.88
C LYS A 34 -2.77 9.62 14.77
N ARG A 35 -3.48 8.74 14.03
CA ARG A 35 -3.09 7.35 13.74
C ARG A 35 -1.93 7.30 12.73
N TYR A 36 -1.60 6.15 12.13
CA TYR A 36 -0.60 6.11 11.04
C TYR A 36 -1.24 6.55 9.72
N GLY A 37 -2.32 5.88 9.35
CA GLY A 37 -3.21 6.23 8.24
C GLY A 37 -4.62 5.70 8.51
N GLU A 38 -5.61 6.23 7.79
CA GLU A 38 -6.99 5.73 7.74
C GLU A 38 -7.58 6.01 6.35
N SER A 39 -8.49 5.17 5.88
CA SER A 39 -9.21 5.37 4.62
C SER A 39 -10.73 5.26 4.82
N ASP A 40 -11.47 6.10 4.09
CA ASP A 40 -12.92 6.06 3.97
C ASP A 40 -13.28 5.91 2.50
N ILE A 41 -13.53 4.66 2.12
CA ILE A 41 -13.85 4.23 0.76
C ILE A 41 -15.08 4.98 0.23
N ARG A 42 -16.12 5.19 1.05
CA ARG A 42 -17.38 5.81 0.61
C ARG A 42 -17.20 7.28 0.26
N ARG A 43 -16.25 7.94 0.91
CA ARG A 43 -15.94 9.36 0.70
C ARG A 43 -14.70 9.59 -0.15
N LEU A 44 -14.06 8.52 -0.65
CA LEU A 44 -12.74 8.57 -1.31
C LEU A 44 -11.76 9.45 -0.55
N LEU A 45 -11.66 9.23 0.76
CA LEU A 45 -10.87 10.04 1.68
C LEU A 45 -9.78 9.20 2.31
N ILE A 46 -8.54 9.69 2.27
CA ILE A 46 -7.46 9.18 3.10
C ILE A 46 -7.10 10.20 4.18
N ARG A 47 -6.83 9.74 5.39
CA ARG A 47 -6.30 10.56 6.48
C ARG A 47 -4.91 10.09 6.82
N LEU A 48 -3.96 11.01 6.82
CA LEU A 48 -2.55 10.71 7.01
C LEU A 48 -2.03 11.44 8.24
N ASN A 49 -1.03 10.86 8.92
CA ASN A 49 -0.34 11.55 9.99
C ASN A 49 0.91 12.26 9.46
N PRO A 50 0.94 13.61 9.46
CA PRO A 50 2.06 14.37 8.92
C PRO A 50 3.38 14.17 9.67
N ARG A 51 3.34 13.56 10.86
CA ARG A 51 4.54 13.27 11.67
C ARG A 51 5.11 11.88 11.40
N ARG A 52 4.35 10.99 10.75
CA ARG A 52 4.73 9.59 10.44
C ARG A 52 4.39 9.28 8.98
N LEU A 53 4.89 10.14 8.09
CA LEU A 53 4.58 10.09 6.66
C LEU A 53 5.70 9.38 5.89
N SER A 54 5.34 8.31 5.21
CA SER A 54 6.12 7.52 4.26
C SER A 54 5.33 7.36 2.96
N TYR A 55 6.00 6.98 1.88
CA TYR A 55 5.33 6.57 0.65
C TYR A 55 4.54 5.29 0.87
N TYR A 56 5.06 4.32 1.62
CA TYR A 56 4.32 3.11 1.99
C TYR A 56 2.97 3.43 2.64
N VAL A 57 2.90 4.28 3.68
CA VAL A 57 1.61 4.62 4.34
C VAL A 57 0.65 5.28 3.36
N ILE A 58 1.14 6.19 2.50
CA ILE A 58 0.29 6.80 1.47
C ILE A 58 -0.21 5.71 0.50
N GLY A 59 0.67 4.85 0.03
CA GLY A 59 0.34 3.75 -0.87
C GLY A 59 -0.64 2.76 -0.24
N HIS A 60 -0.51 2.46 1.04
CA HIS A 60 -1.40 1.59 1.81
C HIS A 60 -2.82 2.15 1.85
N GLU A 61 -2.98 3.41 2.24
CA GLU A 61 -4.30 4.03 2.30
C GLU A 61 -4.93 4.21 0.92
N LEU A 62 -4.13 4.50 -0.12
CA LEU A 62 -4.62 4.54 -1.51
C LEU A 62 -5.04 3.13 -1.98
N THR A 63 -4.30 2.08 -1.62
CA THR A 63 -4.67 0.69 -1.94
C THR A 63 -5.99 0.30 -1.30
N HIS A 64 -6.28 0.77 -0.08
CA HIS A 64 -7.61 0.59 0.53
C HIS A 64 -8.74 1.23 -0.28
N LEU A 65 -8.52 2.42 -0.85
CA LEU A 65 -9.50 3.02 -1.75
C LEU A 65 -9.75 2.13 -2.98
N VAL A 66 -8.69 1.57 -3.57
CA VAL A 66 -8.80 0.65 -4.73
C VAL A 66 -9.50 -0.66 -4.35
N GLN A 67 -9.23 -1.24 -3.17
CA GLN A 67 -9.97 -2.40 -2.65
C GLN A 67 -11.48 -2.11 -2.56
N GLY A 68 -11.83 -0.85 -2.27
CA GLY A 68 -13.20 -0.35 -2.25
C GLY A 68 -13.88 -0.28 -3.61
N MET A 69 -13.12 -0.23 -4.71
CA MET A 69 -13.64 -0.16 -6.09
C MET A 69 -13.94 -1.53 -6.69
N LYS A 70 -14.11 -2.56 -5.87
CA LYS A 70 -14.33 -3.94 -6.30
C LYS A 70 -15.40 -4.07 -7.40
N ASP A 71 -16.51 -3.35 -7.27
CA ASP A 71 -17.63 -3.45 -8.22
C ASP A 71 -17.26 -2.91 -9.61
N ARG A 72 -16.31 -1.98 -9.70
CA ARG A 72 -15.78 -1.43 -10.96
C ARG A 72 -14.69 -2.30 -11.56
N LEU A 73 -13.89 -2.96 -10.71
CA LEU A 73 -12.70 -3.71 -11.12
C LEU A 73 -12.97 -5.20 -11.38
N GLY A 74 -14.10 -5.73 -10.89
CA GLY A 74 -14.51 -7.12 -11.12
C GLY A 74 -13.46 -8.13 -10.63
N GLU A 75 -13.04 -9.03 -11.53
CA GLU A 75 -12.06 -10.08 -11.21
C GLU A 75 -10.65 -9.55 -10.92
N ASN A 76 -10.34 -8.36 -11.45
CA ASN A 76 -9.08 -7.64 -11.23
C ASN A 76 -9.07 -6.88 -9.90
N ALA A 77 -10.15 -6.92 -9.13
CA ALA A 77 -10.23 -6.24 -7.84
C ALA A 77 -9.21 -6.80 -6.84
N ILE A 78 -8.56 -5.88 -6.13
CA ILE A 78 -7.68 -6.19 -5.00
C ILE A 78 -8.53 -6.84 -3.89
N PRO A 79 -8.14 -8.01 -3.35
CA PRO A 79 -8.84 -8.62 -2.22
C PRO A 79 -8.90 -7.68 -1.02
N LYS A 80 -9.99 -7.72 -0.27
CA LYS A 80 -10.14 -6.93 0.96
C LYS A 80 -9.17 -7.40 2.05
N GLY A 81 -8.77 -6.47 2.91
CA GLY A 81 -8.05 -6.74 4.15
C GLY A 81 -6.61 -6.23 4.13
N GLU A 82 -6.03 -6.08 5.32
CA GLU A 82 -4.74 -5.41 5.52
C GLU A 82 -3.56 -6.15 4.89
N ILE A 83 -3.54 -7.49 4.98
CA ILE A 83 -2.44 -8.28 4.39
C ILE A 83 -2.43 -8.14 2.87
N ALA A 84 -3.61 -8.20 2.22
CA ALA A 84 -3.70 -7.95 0.79
C ALA A 84 -3.34 -6.50 0.45
N CYS A 85 -3.68 -5.55 1.32
CA CYS A 85 -3.31 -4.15 1.16
C CYS A 85 -1.77 -3.97 1.14
N ASP A 86 -1.07 -4.62 2.06
CA ASP A 86 0.40 -4.64 2.10
C ASP A 86 0.99 -5.25 0.84
N ILE A 87 0.52 -6.45 0.44
CA ILE A 87 1.03 -7.16 -0.73
C ILE A 87 0.94 -6.28 -1.98
N TRP A 88 -0.23 -5.68 -2.22
CA TRP A 88 -0.43 -4.82 -3.38
C TRP A 88 0.35 -3.52 -3.29
N THR A 89 0.46 -2.91 -2.11
CA THR A 89 1.25 -1.69 -1.93
C THR A 89 2.72 -1.92 -2.22
N ILE A 90 3.30 -2.97 -1.64
CA ILE A 90 4.71 -3.34 -1.83
C ILE A 90 5.01 -3.77 -3.27
N ALA A 91 4.12 -4.53 -3.90
CA ALA A 91 4.29 -4.94 -5.30
C ALA A 91 4.27 -3.76 -6.28
N ARG A 92 3.47 -2.71 -5.98
CA ARG A 92 3.08 -1.69 -6.95
C ARG A 92 4.24 -0.85 -7.48
N ALA A 93 5.17 -0.40 -6.64
CA ALA A 93 6.31 0.40 -7.07
C ALA A 93 7.42 0.49 -6.01
N ASP A 94 8.67 0.69 -6.47
CA ASP A 94 9.85 0.78 -5.60
C ASP A 94 9.78 1.96 -4.61
N VAL A 95 9.02 3.02 -4.95
CA VAL A 95 8.83 4.17 -4.06
C VAL A 95 8.14 3.78 -2.75
N PHE A 96 7.33 2.72 -2.74
CA PHE A 96 6.62 2.22 -1.56
C PHE A 96 7.47 1.31 -0.67
N LEU A 97 8.75 1.11 -1.00
CA LEU A 97 9.67 0.29 -0.22
C LEU A 97 10.48 1.12 0.80
N ASP A 98 10.01 2.35 1.11
CA ASP A 98 10.70 3.27 2.03
C ASP A 98 10.54 2.87 3.51
N GLU A 99 9.61 1.97 3.83
CA GLU A 99 9.50 1.29 5.12
C GLU A 99 8.89 -0.12 4.96
N PRO A 100 9.07 -1.03 5.95
CA PRO A 100 8.51 -2.38 5.86
C PRO A 100 6.98 -2.40 6.00
N PRO A 101 6.31 -3.46 5.49
CA PRO A 101 4.87 -3.63 5.64
C PRO A 101 4.45 -3.81 7.11
N GLY A 102 3.24 -3.34 7.44
CA GLY A 102 2.73 -3.31 8.82
C GLY A 102 1.98 -4.58 9.26
N TYR A 103 1.38 -5.33 8.34
CA TYR A 103 0.53 -6.50 8.59
C TYR A 103 1.06 -7.79 7.95
N LEU A 104 1.77 -7.69 6.83
CA LEU A 104 2.45 -8.82 6.20
C LEU A 104 3.63 -9.28 7.07
N ASP A 105 3.54 -10.51 7.58
CA ASP A 105 4.65 -11.14 8.31
C ASP A 105 5.80 -11.46 7.34
N VAL A 106 6.81 -10.59 7.31
CA VAL A 106 8.05 -10.78 6.56
C VAL A 106 9.16 -11.43 7.41
N GLY A 107 8.90 -11.74 8.68
CA GLY A 107 9.88 -12.29 9.60
C GLY A 107 10.87 -11.25 10.16
N ARG A 108 11.36 -11.52 11.39
CA ARG A 108 12.21 -10.59 12.15
C ARG A 108 13.51 -10.23 11.44
N ARG A 109 14.14 -11.18 10.75
CA ARG A 109 15.42 -10.95 10.05
C ARG A 109 15.24 -9.92 8.93
N VAL A 110 14.18 -10.07 8.14
CA VAL A 110 13.85 -9.14 7.05
C VAL A 110 13.48 -7.77 7.59
N LEU A 111 12.72 -7.70 8.69
CA LEU A 111 12.37 -6.42 9.32
C LEU A 111 13.60 -5.65 9.82
N LEU A 112 14.58 -6.34 10.41
CA LEU A 112 15.79 -5.72 10.95
C LEU A 112 16.73 -5.17 9.86
N ASP A 113 16.73 -5.78 8.67
CA ASP A 113 17.50 -5.32 7.51
C ASP A 113 16.61 -5.12 6.28
N TRP A 114 15.55 -4.32 6.46
CA TRP A 114 14.55 -4.08 5.42
C TRP A 114 15.19 -3.62 4.10
N LYS A 115 16.19 -2.73 4.18
CA LYS A 115 16.84 -2.17 3.00
C LYS A 115 17.52 -3.24 2.13
N ALA A 116 18.14 -4.26 2.73
CA ALA A 116 18.78 -5.35 1.99
C ALA A 116 17.77 -6.34 1.39
N HIS A 117 16.56 -6.42 1.94
CA HIS A 117 15.59 -7.46 1.60
C HIS A 117 14.36 -6.96 0.82
N ARG A 118 14.10 -5.65 0.79
CA ARG A 118 12.88 -5.07 0.23
C ARG A 118 12.61 -5.45 -1.22
N ASP A 119 13.64 -5.57 -2.05
CA ASP A 119 13.49 -5.91 -3.47
C ASP A 119 13.07 -7.38 -3.63
N ARG A 120 13.63 -8.27 -2.80
CA ARG A 120 13.20 -9.67 -2.73
C ARG A 120 11.75 -9.77 -2.27
N VAL A 121 11.38 -9.04 -1.21
CA VAL A 121 9.98 -9.02 -0.72
C VAL A 121 9.03 -8.51 -1.79
N ARG A 122 9.39 -7.44 -2.49
CA ARG A 122 8.61 -6.90 -3.61
C ARG A 122 8.39 -7.93 -4.72
N ASN A 123 9.45 -8.61 -5.15
CA ASN A 123 9.35 -9.64 -6.18
C ASN A 123 8.43 -10.80 -5.74
N LEU A 124 8.53 -11.23 -4.49
CA LEU A 124 7.63 -12.25 -3.93
C LEU A 124 6.18 -11.76 -3.86
N CYS A 125 5.93 -10.49 -3.53
CA CYS A 125 4.58 -9.92 -3.56
C CYS A 125 4.01 -9.89 -4.99
N ILE A 126 4.82 -9.53 -6.01
CA ILE A 126 4.42 -9.58 -7.42
C ILE A 126 4.04 -11.00 -7.81
N GLU A 127 4.91 -11.98 -7.51
CA GLU A 127 4.65 -13.39 -7.80
C GLU A 127 3.41 -13.91 -7.06
N ALA A 128 3.16 -13.43 -5.83
CA ALA A 128 1.95 -13.79 -5.08
C ALA A 128 0.67 -13.30 -5.79
N ILE A 129 0.71 -12.08 -6.36
CA ILE A 129 -0.40 -11.53 -7.15
C ILE A 129 -0.62 -12.34 -8.42
N GLU A 130 0.44 -12.74 -9.13
CA GLU A 130 0.33 -13.61 -10.30
C GLU A 130 -0.26 -14.97 -9.94
N ARG A 131 0.22 -15.58 -8.85
CA ARG A 131 -0.25 -16.88 -8.35
C ARG A 131 -1.71 -16.86 -7.94
N ARG A 132 -2.26 -15.72 -7.49
CA ARG A 132 -3.68 -15.57 -7.15
C ARG A 132 -4.60 -16.00 -8.30
N ASN A 133 -4.19 -15.79 -9.55
CA ASN A 133 -5.00 -16.12 -10.72
C ASN A 133 -5.28 -17.63 -10.86
N VAL A 134 -4.47 -18.47 -10.19
CA VAL A 134 -4.60 -19.94 -10.24
C VAL A 134 -4.83 -20.53 -8.84
N HIS A 135 -4.31 -19.90 -7.79
CA HIS A 135 -4.29 -20.42 -6.42
C HIS A 135 -4.85 -19.40 -5.42
N ARG A 136 -5.99 -19.75 -4.81
CA ARG A 136 -6.62 -18.95 -3.73
C ARG A 136 -5.76 -18.81 -2.46
N HIS A 137 -4.72 -19.63 -2.30
CA HIS A 137 -3.84 -19.69 -1.12
C HIS A 137 -2.53 -18.89 -1.29
N TYR A 138 -2.50 -17.90 -2.18
CA TYR A 138 -1.30 -17.09 -2.48
C TYR A 138 -0.66 -16.42 -1.25
N ILE A 139 -1.45 -15.96 -0.27
CA ILE A 139 -0.92 -15.38 0.98
C ILE A 139 -0.15 -16.42 1.79
N GLN A 140 -0.69 -17.63 1.94
CA GLN A 140 -0.02 -18.71 2.68
C GLN A 140 1.25 -19.20 1.97
N TRP A 141 1.27 -19.15 0.64
CA TRP A 141 2.49 -19.37 -0.13
C TRP A 141 3.50 -18.25 0.15
N LEU A 142 3.12 -16.98 0.00
CA LEU A 142 3.99 -15.83 0.22
C LEU A 142 4.61 -15.84 1.63
N THR A 143 3.81 -16.09 2.67
CA THR A 143 4.29 -16.16 4.05
C THR A 143 5.33 -17.27 4.26
N ARG A 144 5.28 -18.36 3.48
CA ARG A 144 6.31 -19.42 3.54
C ARG A 144 7.60 -18.98 2.87
N GLU A 145 7.53 -18.29 1.74
CA GLU A 145 8.71 -17.80 1.01
C GLU A 145 9.45 -16.65 1.72
N LEU A 146 8.71 -15.86 2.52
CA LEU A 146 9.28 -14.74 3.27
C LEU A 146 10.05 -15.18 4.53
N ARG A 147 9.89 -16.42 4.99
CA ARG A 147 10.51 -16.94 6.22
C ARG A 147 11.93 -17.45 6.03
#